data_AF-A0A2X4PF49-F1
#
_entry.id   AF-A0A2X4PF49-F1
#
_cell.length_a   1.000
_cell.length_b   1.000
_cell.length_c   1.000
_cell.angle_alpha   90.00
_cell.angle_beta   90.00
_cell.angle_gamma   90.00
#
_symmetry.space_group_name_H-M   'P 1'
#
loop_
_entity.id
_entity.type
_entity.pdbx_description
1 polymer ?
#
loop_
_entity_poly.entity_id
_entity_poly.type
_entity_poly.pdbx_seq_one_letter_code
_entity_poly.pdbx_strand_id
1 'polypeptide(L)'
;MAYQSKNTDEHVTFADALLSKRYLKAQNDFLNQIDRLIDWCPIRTLINKKYTKRQNAIGAPAYDEILLFKMLHLEIWYNLSDCALEERINDSITFSRFLGLKMEEVSPDHSTISRFRSALTELGLMDKLLVQFNK
;
A
#
# COMPACT_ATOMS: atom_id res chain seq x y z
N MET A 1 11.63 1.28 16.58
CA MET A 1 11.27 -0.15 16.74
C MET A 1 10.70 -0.61 15.42
N ALA A 2 11.28 -1.67 14.85
CA ALA A 2 11.07 -2.07 13.47
C ALA A 2 9.70 -2.71 13.26
N TYR A 3 9.01 -2.28 12.20
CA TYR A 3 7.82 -2.95 11.70
C TYR A 3 8.21 -4.31 11.12
N GLN A 4 8.22 -5.34 11.96
CA GLN A 4 8.26 -6.72 11.48
C GLN A 4 6.88 -7.07 10.93
N SER A 5 6.67 -6.77 9.65
CA SER A 5 5.93 -7.70 8.80
C SER A 5 6.93 -8.74 8.28
N LYS A 6 7.40 -9.61 9.18
CA LYS A 6 7.99 -10.88 8.75
C LYS A 6 6.83 -11.78 8.38
N ASN A 7 6.40 -11.70 7.12
CA ASN A 7 5.74 -12.83 6.50
C ASN A 7 6.86 -13.69 5.89
N THR A 8 7.52 -14.46 6.75
CA THR A 8 8.52 -15.46 6.38
C THR A 8 7.82 -16.64 5.72
N ASP A 9 7.50 -16.43 4.44
CA ASP A 9 7.49 -17.42 3.36
C ASP A 9 7.70 -16.64 2.05
N GLU A 10 8.76 -15.82 2.01
CA GLU A 10 9.18 -15.10 0.80
C GLU A 10 9.87 -16.08 -0.15
N HIS A 11 9.07 -16.78 -0.95
CA HIS A 11 9.57 -17.34 -2.19
C HIS A 11 10.02 -16.17 -3.08
N VAL A 12 11.32 -15.88 -3.09
CA VAL A 12 11.94 -14.95 -4.03
C VAL A 12 11.60 -15.42 -5.44
N THR A 13 10.86 -14.61 -6.18
CA THR A 13 10.45 -14.98 -7.53
C THR A 13 11.62 -14.80 -8.50
N PHE A 14 11.54 -15.47 -9.65
CA PHE A 14 12.56 -15.29 -10.69
C PHE A 14 12.66 -13.84 -11.17
N ALA A 15 11.52 -13.14 -11.23
CA ALA A 15 11.47 -11.71 -11.56
C ALA A 15 12.22 -10.87 -10.51
N ASP A 16 12.03 -11.16 -9.21
CA ASP A 16 12.74 -10.47 -8.13
C ASP A 16 14.26 -10.69 -8.23
N ALA A 17 14.70 -11.92 -8.52
CA ALA A 17 16.12 -12.23 -8.68
C ALA A 17 16.76 -11.44 -9.84
N LEU A 18 16.10 -11.39 -11.01
CA LEU A 18 16.58 -10.66 -12.18
C LEU A 18 16.61 -9.14 -11.98
N LEU A 19 15.58 -8.60 -11.34
CA LEU A 19 15.40 -7.16 -11.16
C LEU A 19 16.03 -6.61 -9.87
N SER A 20 16.56 -7.47 -9.01
CA SER A 20 17.20 -7.13 -7.72
C SER A 20 18.13 -5.91 -7.79
N LYS A 21 19.02 -5.83 -8.81
CA LYS A 21 19.92 -4.68 -8.99
C LYS A 21 19.18 -3.37 -9.26
N ARG A 22 18.13 -3.41 -10.08
CA ARG A 22 17.27 -2.25 -10.37
C ARG A 22 16.45 -1.89 -9.13
N TYR A 23 15.90 -2.87 -8.45
CA TYR A 23 15.14 -2.68 -7.21
C TYR A 23 15.95 -2.01 -6.11
N LEU A 24 17.20 -2.46 -5.89
CA LEU A 24 18.11 -1.84 -4.92
C LEU A 24 18.48 -0.41 -5.28
N LYS A 25 18.60 -0.08 -6.57
CA LYS A 25 18.88 1.27 -7.08
C LYS A 25 17.65 2.17 -7.18
N ALA A 26 16.45 1.59 -7.31
CA ALA A 26 15.17 2.28 -7.25
C ALA A 26 14.91 2.68 -5.80
N GLN A 27 15.67 3.67 -5.35
CA GLN A 27 15.51 4.32 -4.06
C GLN A 27 14.83 5.65 -4.28
N ASN A 28 13.85 5.93 -3.44
CA ASN A 28 13.30 7.25 -3.29
C ASN A 28 13.43 7.59 -1.83
N ASP A 29 14.29 8.58 -1.55
CA ASP A 29 14.65 8.93 -0.19
C ASP A 29 13.44 9.37 0.61
N PHE A 30 12.51 10.10 -0.01
CA PHE A 30 11.26 10.52 0.62
C PHE A 30 10.39 9.32 1.02
N LEU A 31 10.07 8.42 0.09
CA LEU A 31 9.25 7.24 0.37
C LEU A 31 9.92 6.29 1.38
N ASN A 32 11.23 6.13 1.29
CA ASN A 32 12.02 5.33 2.24
C ASN A 32 12.07 5.98 3.64
N GLN A 33 12.01 7.30 3.74
CA GLN A 33 11.92 7.99 5.02
C GLN A 33 10.54 7.80 5.63
N ILE A 34 9.48 8.01 4.85
CA ILE A 34 8.09 7.78 5.29
C ILE A 34 7.92 6.36 5.83
N ASP A 35 8.37 5.33 5.11
CA ASP A 35 8.20 3.95 5.54
C ASP A 35 8.98 3.61 6.83
N ARG A 36 10.05 4.36 7.12
CA ARG A 36 10.83 4.23 8.36
C ARG A 36 10.26 5.03 9.53
N LEU A 37 9.63 6.17 9.26
CA LEU A 37 9.11 7.08 10.28
C LEU A 37 7.75 6.64 10.81
N ILE A 38 6.94 5.97 9.97
CA ILE A 38 5.56 5.68 10.28
C ILE A 38 5.41 4.26 10.83
N ASP A 39 4.78 4.16 12.00
CA ASP A 39 4.35 2.87 12.54
C ASP A 39 2.99 2.48 11.93
N TRP A 40 2.99 1.49 11.05
CA TRP A 40 1.80 1.03 10.35
C TRP A 40 0.88 0.12 11.21
N CYS A 41 1.25 -0.29 12.43
CA CYS A 41 0.53 -1.31 13.24
C CYS A 41 -0.67 -0.70 13.94
N PRO A 42 -0.55 0.48 14.58
CA PRO A 42 -1.71 1.20 15.08
C PRO A 42 -2.74 1.45 13.96
N ILE A 43 -2.26 1.83 12.78
CA ILE A 43 -3.08 2.09 11.59
C ILE A 43 -3.80 0.80 11.15
N ARG A 44 -3.05 -0.29 10.97
CA ARG A 44 -3.58 -1.61 10.60
C ARG A 44 -4.66 -2.07 11.57
N THR A 45 -4.37 -1.96 12.87
CA THR A 45 -5.29 -2.37 13.94
C THR A 45 -6.58 -1.55 13.91
N LEU A 46 -6.48 -0.24 13.66
CA LEU A 46 -7.64 0.64 13.58
C LEU A 46 -8.52 0.32 12.38
N ILE A 47 -7.91 0.03 11.22
CA ILE A 47 -8.64 -0.35 10.01
C ILE A 47 -9.32 -1.71 10.23
N ASN A 48 -8.58 -2.74 10.66
CA ASN A 48 -9.13 -4.09 10.86
C ASN A 48 -10.26 -4.17 11.89
N LYS A 49 -10.29 -3.27 12.87
CA LYS A 49 -11.36 -3.22 13.87
C LYS A 49 -12.73 -2.88 13.27
N LYS A 50 -12.77 -2.14 12.16
CA LYS A 50 -14.00 -1.57 11.60
C LYS A 50 -14.24 -1.94 10.14
N TYR A 51 -13.17 -2.09 9.37
CA TYR A 51 -13.21 -2.49 7.97
C TYR A 51 -13.18 -4.01 7.90
N THR A 52 -14.34 -4.62 7.66
CA THR A 52 -14.40 -6.05 7.37
C THR A 52 -14.08 -6.25 5.90
N LYS A 53 -13.00 -7.00 5.62
CA LYS A 53 -12.61 -7.38 4.25
C LYS A 53 -13.79 -8.09 3.59
N ARG A 54 -14.45 -7.43 2.64
CA ARG A 54 -15.39 -8.13 1.76
C ARG A 54 -14.55 -8.93 0.79
N GLN A 55 -14.68 -10.25 0.82
CA GLN A 55 -14.13 -11.09 -0.23
C GLN A 55 -14.72 -10.59 -1.55
N ASN A 56 -13.87 -10.39 -2.56
CA ASN A 56 -14.37 -10.06 -3.89
C ASN A 56 -15.33 -11.17 -4.34
N ALA A 57 -16.33 -10.85 -5.17
CA ALA A 57 -17.31 -11.82 -5.66
C ALA A 57 -16.69 -13.05 -6.37
N ILE A 58 -15.40 -12.97 -6.71
CA ILE A 58 -14.59 -13.95 -7.43
C ILE A 58 -13.69 -14.78 -6.46
N GLY A 59 -13.82 -14.59 -5.14
CA GLY A 59 -13.07 -15.37 -4.13
C GLY A 59 -11.58 -15.01 -3.99
N ALA A 60 -11.10 -13.97 -4.70
CA ALA A 60 -9.75 -13.47 -4.53
C ALA A 60 -9.58 -12.83 -3.13
N PRO A 61 -8.45 -13.08 -2.43
CA PRO A 61 -8.18 -12.46 -1.15
C PRO A 61 -8.18 -10.94 -1.32
N ALA A 62 -8.86 -10.25 -0.41
CA ALA A 62 -8.88 -8.80 -0.41
C ALA A 62 -7.45 -8.26 -0.23
N TYR A 63 -7.12 -7.20 -0.99
CA TYR A 63 -5.83 -6.52 -0.89
C TYR A 63 -5.52 -6.11 0.55
N ASP A 64 -4.22 -6.01 0.87
CA ASP A 64 -3.77 -5.53 2.18
C ASP A 64 -4.29 -4.11 2.41
N GLU A 65 -4.94 -3.91 3.55
CA GLU A 65 -5.47 -2.62 3.99
C GLU A 65 -4.39 -1.54 4.11
N ILE A 66 -3.16 -1.92 4.47
CA ILE A 66 -2.03 -0.99 4.54
C ILE A 66 -1.56 -0.60 3.15
N LEU A 67 -1.60 -1.52 2.20
CA LEU A 67 -1.27 -1.23 0.80
C LEU A 67 -2.24 -0.18 0.24
N LEU A 68 -3.56 -0.41 0.39
CA LEU A 68 -4.58 0.55 -0.06
C LEU A 68 -4.48 1.89 0.67
N PHE A 69 -4.16 1.89 1.97
CA PHE A 69 -3.97 3.12 2.73
C PHE A 69 -2.73 3.91 2.29
N LYS A 70 -1.62 3.23 1.95
CA LYS A 70 -0.43 3.85 1.37
C LYS A 70 -0.74 4.45 -0.01
N MET A 71 -1.56 3.79 -0.83
CA MET A 71 -2.02 4.33 -2.12
C MET A 71 -2.72 5.69 -1.95
N LEU A 72 -3.62 5.82 -0.99
CA LEU A 72 -4.29 7.11 -0.71
C LEU A 72 -3.29 8.24 -0.37
N HIS A 73 -2.19 7.92 0.30
CA HIS A 73 -1.16 8.92 0.61
C HIS A 73 -0.35 9.30 -0.63
N LEU A 74 -0.06 8.33 -1.50
CA LEU A 74 0.62 8.60 -2.77
C LEU A 74 -0.20 9.54 -3.66
N GLU A 75 -1.52 9.38 -3.72
CA GLU A 75 -2.40 10.30 -4.44
C GLU A 75 -2.27 11.74 -3.92
N ILE A 76 -2.24 11.91 -2.60
CA ILE A 76 -2.11 13.23 -1.97
C ILE A 76 -0.72 13.82 -2.20
N TRP A 77 0.35 13.05 -1.99
CA TRP A 77 1.73 13.57 -2.09
C TRP A 77 2.16 13.89 -3.52
N TYR A 78 1.69 13.12 -4.49
CA TYR A 78 2.04 13.30 -5.89
C TYR A 78 0.92 13.96 -6.71
N ASN A 79 -0.19 14.34 -6.06
CA ASN A 79 -1.37 14.95 -6.68
C ASN A 79 -1.87 14.15 -7.90
N LEU A 80 -2.08 12.84 -7.69
CA LEU A 80 -2.49 11.88 -8.73
C LEU A 80 -3.98 11.53 -8.57
N SER A 81 -4.66 11.29 -9.69
CA SER A 81 -5.96 10.63 -9.70
C SER A 81 -5.83 9.13 -9.49
N ASP A 82 -6.91 8.44 -9.11
CA ASP A 82 -6.92 6.99 -8.90
C ASP A 82 -6.36 6.23 -10.13
N CYS A 83 -6.76 6.63 -11.36
CA CYS A 83 -6.25 6.03 -12.60
C CYS A 83 -4.77 6.35 -12.83
N ALA A 84 -4.35 7.60 -12.60
CA ALA A 84 -2.95 7.99 -12.78
C ALA A 84 -2.04 7.30 -11.76
N LEU A 85 -2.54 7.05 -10.54
CA LEU A 85 -1.81 6.28 -9.54
C LEU A 85 -1.66 4.81 -9.97
N GLU A 86 -2.74 4.18 -10.45
CA GLU A 86 -2.70 2.81 -10.97
C GLU A 86 -1.63 2.64 -12.06
N GLU A 87 -1.64 3.50 -13.07
CA GLU A 87 -0.63 3.53 -14.13
C GLU A 87 0.77 3.74 -13.56
N ARG A 88 0.92 4.70 -12.65
CA ARG A 88 2.22 5.04 -12.05
C ARG A 88 2.81 3.90 -11.23
N ILE A 89 1.98 3.12 -10.54
CA ILE A 89 2.44 1.95 -9.75
C ILE A 89 2.93 0.84 -10.68
N ASN A 90 2.25 0.62 -11.80
CA ASN A 90 2.67 -0.38 -12.79
C ASN A 90 3.96 0.02 -13.51
N ASP A 91 4.21 1.31 -13.72
CA ASP A 91 5.39 1.81 -14.42
C ASP A 91 6.63 2.01 -13.52
N SER A 92 6.43 2.19 -12.22
CA SER A 92 7.45 2.68 -11.29
C SER A 92 7.80 1.67 -10.21
N ILE A 93 8.95 1.00 -10.37
CA ILE A 93 9.53 0.09 -9.35
C ILE A 93 9.58 0.75 -7.96
N THR A 94 9.84 2.05 -7.91
CA THR A 94 9.89 2.82 -6.67
C THR A 94 8.54 2.85 -5.93
N PHE A 95 7.43 2.98 -6.66
CA PHE A 95 6.09 2.99 -6.07
C PHE A 95 5.69 1.57 -5.65
N SER A 96 5.90 0.58 -6.51
CA SER A 96 5.64 -0.84 -6.18
C SER A 96 6.43 -1.26 -4.94
N ARG A 97 7.69 -0.82 -4.82
CA ARG A 97 8.54 -1.04 -3.64
C ARG A 97 7.97 -0.41 -2.38
N PHE A 98 7.54 0.84 -2.41
CA PHE A 98 6.95 1.51 -1.25
C PHE A 98 5.65 0.83 -0.77
N LEU A 99 4.88 0.29 -1.72
CA LEU A 99 3.65 -0.45 -1.45
C LEU A 99 3.88 -1.90 -0.99
N GLY A 100 5.09 -2.43 -1.16
CA GLY A 100 5.42 -3.82 -0.83
C GLY A 100 4.91 -4.84 -1.85
N LEU A 101 4.61 -4.40 -3.08
CA LEU A 101 4.22 -5.26 -4.18
C LEU A 101 5.44 -6.03 -4.72
N LYS A 102 5.24 -7.31 -5.03
CA LYS A 102 6.22 -8.12 -5.76
C LYS A 102 6.32 -7.67 -7.21
N MET A 103 7.41 -7.99 -7.89
CA MET A 103 7.61 -7.61 -9.30
C MET A 103 6.59 -8.24 -10.26
N GLU A 104 5.99 -9.36 -9.88
CA GLU A 104 4.97 -10.07 -10.66
C GLU A 104 3.53 -9.61 -10.36
N GLU A 105 3.35 -8.81 -9.31
CA GLU A 105 2.03 -8.32 -8.89
C GLU A 105 1.66 -7.03 -9.63
N VAL A 106 0.38 -6.93 -9.99
CA VAL A 106 -0.20 -5.76 -10.66
C VAL A 106 -0.78 -4.81 -9.62
N SER A 107 -0.75 -3.51 -9.90
CA SER A 107 -1.45 -2.51 -9.07
C SER A 107 -2.93 -2.88 -8.90
N PRO A 108 -3.51 -2.66 -7.70
CA PRO A 108 -4.96 -2.64 -7.56
C PRO A 108 -5.59 -1.64 -8.51
N ASP A 109 -6.72 -2.03 -9.13
CA ASP A 109 -7.51 -1.15 -9.99
C ASP A 109 -7.94 0.13 -9.25
N HIS A 110 -8.01 1.25 -9.97
CA HIS A 110 -8.53 2.53 -9.49
C HIS A 110 -9.89 2.39 -8.79
N SER A 111 -10.76 1.49 -9.27
CA SER A 111 -12.07 1.24 -8.64
C SER A 111 -11.96 0.64 -7.24
N THR A 112 -10.90 -0.12 -6.96
CA THR A 112 -10.58 -0.67 -5.64
C THR A 112 -10.17 0.44 -4.68
N ILE A 113 -9.32 1.36 -5.15
CA ILE A 113 -8.87 2.53 -4.37
C ILE A 113 -10.06 3.40 -4.00
N SER A 114 -10.90 3.73 -4.99
CA SER A 114 -12.12 4.53 -4.81
C SER A 114 -13.07 3.91 -3.77
N ARG A 115 -13.37 2.60 -3.90
CA ARG A 115 -14.23 1.88 -2.94
C ARG A 115 -13.65 1.87 -1.53
N PHE A 116 -12.34 1.70 -1.40
CA PHE A 116 -11.67 1.74 -0.11
C PHE A 116 -11.80 3.12 0.55
N ARG A 117 -11.58 4.20 -0.20
CA ARG A 117 -11.75 5.58 0.26
C ARG A 117 -13.17 5.86 0.75
N SER A 118 -14.18 5.43 -0.02
CA SER A 118 -15.59 5.55 0.36
C SER A 118 -15.88 4.77 1.65
N ALA A 119 -15.40 3.54 1.77
CA ALA A 119 -15.61 2.72 2.96
C ALA A 119 -14.98 3.34 4.22
N LEU A 120 -13.78 3.91 4.13
CA LEU A 120 -13.15 4.59 5.27
C LEU A 120 -13.93 5.86 5.69
N THR A 121 -14.50 6.57 4.72
CA THR A 121 -15.34 7.75 4.95
C THR A 121 -16.64 7.37 5.64
N GLU A 122 -17.34 6.36 5.13
CA GLU A 122 -18.60 5.84 5.72
C GLU A 122 -18.40 5.33 7.16
N LEU A 123 -17.25 4.74 7.47
CA LEU A 123 -16.91 4.25 8.80
C LEU A 123 -16.43 5.35 9.77
N GLY A 124 -16.30 6.59 9.30
CA GLY A 124 -15.76 7.73 10.05
C GLY A 124 -14.34 7.47 10.56
N LEU A 125 -13.53 6.79 9.74
CA LEU A 125 -12.16 6.40 10.10
C LEU A 125 -11.10 7.37 9.59
N MET A 126 -11.38 8.11 8.51
CA MET A 126 -10.41 9.00 7.87
C MET A 126 -9.77 9.97 8.87
N ASP A 127 -10.58 10.68 9.67
CA ASP A 127 -10.05 11.63 10.66
C ASP A 127 -9.17 10.97 11.71
N LYS A 128 -9.57 9.77 12.17
CA LYS A 128 -8.82 9.02 13.19
C LYS A 128 -7.51 8.49 12.63
N LEU A 129 -7.50 8.06 11.37
CA LEU A 129 -6.31 7.59 10.69
C LEU A 129 -5.33 8.73 10.46
N LEU A 130 -5.80 9.91 10.01
CA LEU A 130 -4.98 11.10 9.84
C LEU A 130 -4.34 11.56 11.16
N VAL A 131 -5.08 11.51 12.28
CA VAL A 131 -4.53 11.83 13.60
C VAL A 131 -3.46 10.84 14.02
N GLN A 132 -3.58 9.55 13.70
CA GLN A 132 -2.53 8.57 14.02
C GLN A 132 -1.33 8.69 13.08
N PHE A 133 -1.56 9.09 11.82
CA PHE A 133 -0.52 9.28 10.82
C PHE A 133 0.38 10.49 11.14
N ASN A 134 -0.19 11.56 11.70
CA ASN A 134 0.51 12.81 12.02
C ASN A 134 1.15 12.84 13.43
N LYS A 135 1.24 11.70 14.12
CA LYS A 135 1.91 11.59 15.42
C LYS A 135 3.37 11.24 15.25
#